data_AF-A0A5R9NYY3-F1
#
_entry.id   AF-A0A5R9NYY3-F1
#
_cell.length_a   1.000
_cell.length_b   1.000
_cell.length_c   1.000
_cell.angle_alpha   90.00
_cell.angle_beta   90.00
_cell.angle_gamma   90.00
#
_symmetry.space_group_name_H-M   'P 1'
#
loop_
_entity.id
_entity.type
_entity.pdbx_description
1 polymer ?
#
loop_
_entity_poly.entity_id
_entity_poly.type
_entity_poly.pdbx_seq_one_letter_code
_entity_poly.pdbx_strand_id
1 'polypeptide(L)'
;MNATDIISTYDLQLTASPVMENPFMAQESADMTHYYCNLHNDRVSFDFYMSLGSDYSDSLTPEFCLARVLEDVGSFRNCSGYAEFCKLIGVEEDDGKAKLGYEEVRRISENLDFLLSQENELNTGPTI
;
A
#
# COMPACT_ATOMS: atom_id res chain seq x y z
N MET A 1 -1.03 -11.80 10.41
CA MET A 1 -1.06 -10.59 11.24
C MET A 1 -2.03 -9.62 10.58
N ASN A 2 -2.96 -9.00 11.32
CA ASN A 2 -3.89 -8.02 10.74
C ASN A 2 -3.27 -6.60 10.77
N ALA A 3 -3.92 -5.62 10.14
CA ALA A 3 -3.40 -4.25 10.08
C ALA A 3 -3.19 -3.62 11.47
N THR A 4 -4.14 -3.77 12.38
CA THR A 4 -4.06 -3.24 13.75
C THR A 4 -2.89 -3.84 14.53
N ASP A 5 -2.64 -5.15 14.38
CA ASP A 5 -1.51 -5.83 15.00
C ASP A 5 -0.18 -5.25 14.49
N ILE A 6 -0.04 -5.00 13.18
CA ILE A 6 1.17 -4.42 12.59
C ILE A 6 1.36 -2.98 13.07
N ILE A 7 0.33 -2.13 12.97
CA ILE A 7 0.42 -0.73 13.42
C ILE A 7 0.87 -0.65 14.87
N SER A 8 0.28 -1.47 15.75
CA SER A 8 0.62 -1.47 17.18
C SER A 8 1.98 -2.09 17.49
N THR A 9 2.36 -3.19 16.82
CA THR A 9 3.65 -3.87 17.04
C THR A 9 4.83 -2.99 16.64
N TYR A 10 4.69 -2.25 15.55
CA TYR A 10 5.74 -1.40 15.01
C TYR A 10 5.58 0.08 15.38
N ASP A 11 4.57 0.45 16.17
CA ASP A 11 4.22 1.83 16.54
C ASP A 11 4.21 2.78 15.33
N LEU A 12 3.54 2.35 14.25
CA LEU A 12 3.55 3.09 12.99
C LEU A 12 2.58 4.28 13.04
N GLN A 13 3.09 5.44 12.66
CA GLN A 13 2.34 6.67 12.52
C GLN A 13 2.01 6.93 11.06
N LEU A 14 0.81 7.46 10.80
CA LEU A 14 0.39 7.87 9.47
C LEU A 14 0.61 9.37 9.29
N THR A 15 1.25 9.74 8.18
CA THR A 15 1.15 11.06 7.58
C THR A 15 0.46 10.94 6.24
N ALA A 16 -0.59 11.71 6.01
CA ALA A 16 -1.33 11.72 4.76
C ALA A 16 -1.52 13.14 4.26
N SER A 17 -1.09 13.40 3.04
CA SER A 17 -1.20 14.71 2.39
C SER A 17 -2.09 14.59 1.16
N PRO A 18 -3.14 15.43 1.02
CA PRO A 18 -3.97 15.42 -0.17
C PRO A 18 -3.12 15.82 -1.39
N VAL A 19 -3.34 15.13 -2.51
CA VAL A 19 -2.67 15.39 -3.80
C VAL A 19 -3.70 15.53 -4.91
N MET A 20 -3.33 16.20 -5.99
CA MET A 20 -4.23 16.44 -7.13
C MET A 20 -4.58 15.15 -7.88
N GLU A 21 -3.64 14.22 -7.96
CA GLU A 21 -3.79 12.98 -8.72
C GLU A 21 -2.96 11.85 -8.09
N ASN A 22 -3.43 10.62 -8.27
CA ASN A 22 -2.63 9.42 -8.05
C ASN A 22 -1.92 9.05 -9.36
N PRO A 23 -0.58 9.16 -9.44
CA PRO A 23 0.16 8.95 -10.69
C PRO A 23 0.10 7.50 -11.19
N PHE A 24 -0.25 6.55 -10.32
CA PHE A 24 -0.36 5.13 -10.65
C PHE A 24 -1.79 4.72 -11.04
N MET A 25 -2.79 5.58 -10.79
CA MET A 25 -4.21 5.32 -11.04
C MET A 25 -4.88 6.50 -11.75
N ALA A 26 -4.26 7.00 -12.82
CA ALA A 26 -4.69 8.19 -13.57
C ALA A 26 -6.01 8.04 -14.38
N GLN A 27 -6.87 7.07 -14.07
CA GLN A 27 -8.21 6.91 -14.64
C GLN A 27 -9.32 6.98 -13.58
N GLU A 28 -8.96 7.23 -12.32
CA GLU A 28 -9.94 7.31 -11.25
C GLU A 28 -10.96 8.42 -11.49
N SER A 29 -12.19 8.17 -11.06
CA SER A 29 -13.33 9.04 -11.31
C SER A 29 -13.12 10.41 -10.64
N ALA A 30 -13.76 11.44 -11.20
CA ALA A 30 -13.70 12.81 -10.68
C ALA A 30 -14.19 12.95 -9.22
N ASP A 31 -14.78 11.91 -8.66
CA ASP A 31 -15.37 11.86 -7.32
C ASP A 31 -14.41 11.26 -6.27
N MET A 32 -13.16 10.96 -6.64
CA MET A 32 -12.14 10.42 -5.73
C MET A 32 -11.24 11.53 -5.18
N THR A 33 -10.88 11.39 -3.90
CA THR A 33 -9.84 12.21 -3.26
C THR A 33 -8.56 11.39 -3.16
N HIS A 34 -7.45 11.96 -3.60
CA HIS A 34 -6.15 11.29 -3.62
C HIS A 34 -5.26 11.78 -2.48
N TYR A 35 -4.51 10.86 -1.91
CA TYR A 35 -3.57 11.12 -0.82
C TYR A 35 -2.22 10.48 -1.14
N TYR A 36 -1.15 11.21 -0.83
CA TYR A 36 0.16 10.62 -0.61
C TYR A 36 0.31 10.29 0.86
N CYS A 37 0.44 9.00 1.16
CA CYS A 37 0.49 8.45 2.50
C CYS A 37 1.91 7.99 2.82
N ASN A 38 2.27 8.10 4.09
CA ASN A 38 3.50 7.56 4.65
C ASN A 38 3.20 6.94 6.02
N LEU A 39 3.43 5.64 6.15
CA LEU A 39 3.47 4.93 7.43
C LEU A 39 4.92 4.86 7.91
N HIS A 40 5.20 5.36 9.11
CA HIS A 40 6.57 5.46 9.58
C HIS A 40 6.72 5.32 11.09
N ASN A 41 7.96 5.07 11.51
CA ASN A 41 8.46 5.25 12.86
C ASN A 41 9.93 5.69 12.79
N ASP A 42 10.66 5.61 13.90
CA ASP A 42 12.08 6.00 13.97
C ASP A 42 13.04 5.15 13.10
N ARG A 43 12.60 4.00 12.57
CA ARG A 43 13.43 3.00 11.88
C ARG A 43 12.99 2.69 10.46
N VAL A 44 11.68 2.73 10.21
CA VAL A 44 11.08 2.33 8.93
C VAL A 44 10.16 3.43 8.42
N SER A 45 10.09 3.54 7.10
CA SER A 45 9.16 4.43 6.42
C SER A 45 8.65 3.72 5.17
N PHE A 46 7.34 3.81 4.95
CA PHE A 46 6.63 3.13 3.89
C PHE A 46 5.62 4.09 3.26
N ASP A 47 5.93 4.55 2.05
CA ASP A 47 5.12 5.48 1.27
C ASP A 47 4.26 4.78 0.22
N PHE A 48 3.05 5.30 -0.01
CA PHE A 48 2.12 4.82 -1.01
C PHE A 48 1.09 5.89 -1.35
N TYR A 49 0.46 5.77 -2.52
CA TYR A 49 -0.71 6.57 -2.86
C TYR A 49 -1.98 5.83 -2.48
N MET A 50 -2.95 6.56 -1.96
CA MET A 50 -4.28 6.04 -1.68
C MET A 50 -5.32 6.95 -2.31
N SER A 51 -6.38 6.38 -2.83
CA SER A 51 -7.45 7.14 -3.46
C SER A 51 -8.79 6.61 -2.99
N LEU A 52 -9.62 7.53 -2.49
CA LEU A 52 -10.81 7.21 -1.74
C LEU A 52 -12.00 7.92 -2.34
N GLY A 53 -13.10 7.19 -2.52
CA GLY A 53 -14.40 7.80 -2.80
C GLY A 53 -14.88 8.64 -1.61
N SER A 54 -15.84 9.53 -1.87
CA SER A 54 -16.44 10.44 -0.87
C SER A 54 -16.89 9.74 0.41
N ASP A 55 -17.35 8.48 0.31
CA ASP A 55 -17.87 7.71 1.44
C ASP A 55 -16.80 7.34 2.47
N TYR A 56 -15.52 7.48 2.12
CA TYR A 56 -14.37 7.11 2.95
C TYR A 56 -13.49 8.30 3.35
N SER A 57 -13.90 9.55 3.09
CA SER A 57 -13.08 10.74 3.34
C SER A 57 -12.60 10.86 4.79
N ASP A 58 -13.42 10.38 5.75
CA ASP A 58 -13.16 10.48 7.18
C ASP A 58 -12.50 9.20 7.74
N SER A 59 -12.18 8.21 6.90
CA SER A 59 -11.65 6.91 7.30
C SER A 59 -10.11 6.82 7.28
N LEU A 60 -9.41 7.95 7.18
CA LEU A 60 -7.96 8.02 7.01
C LEU A 60 -7.18 7.73 8.31
N THR A 61 -7.30 6.51 8.83
CA THR A 61 -6.50 6.02 9.96
C THR A 61 -5.34 5.14 9.48
N PRO A 62 -4.26 4.97 10.27
CA PRO A 62 -3.16 4.08 9.93
C PRO A 62 -3.63 2.65 9.64
N GLU A 63 -4.55 2.12 10.45
CA GLU A 63 -5.08 0.76 10.32
C GLU A 63 -5.90 0.60 9.06
N PHE A 64 -6.73 1.58 8.71
CA PHE A 64 -7.52 1.56 7.48
C PHE A 64 -6.60 1.56 6.25
N CYS A 65 -5.62 2.47 6.22
CA CYS A 65 -4.70 2.58 5.10
C CYS A 65 -3.88 1.29 4.92
N LEU A 66 -3.35 0.74 6.02
CA LEU A 66 -2.59 -0.50 5.97
C LEU A 66 -3.48 -1.70 5.60
N ALA A 67 -4.73 -1.76 6.06
CA ALA A 67 -5.66 -2.83 5.68
C ALA A 67 -5.91 -2.85 4.17
N ARG A 68 -6.09 -1.68 3.53
CA ARG A 68 -6.22 -1.57 2.07
C ARG A 68 -4.96 -2.04 1.35
N VAL A 69 -3.78 -1.61 1.81
CA VAL A 69 -2.49 -2.07 1.27
C VAL A 69 -2.36 -3.60 1.38
N LEU A 70 -2.74 -4.19 2.51
CA LEU A 70 -2.69 -5.65 2.70
C LEU A 70 -3.63 -6.39 1.74
N GLU A 71 -4.82 -5.84 1.48
CA GLU A 71 -5.78 -6.40 0.53
C GLU A 71 -5.27 -6.33 -0.91
N ASP A 72 -4.71 -5.19 -1.32
CA ASP A 72 -4.15 -4.98 -2.66
C ASP A 72 -2.95 -5.91 -2.90
N VAL A 73 -2.02 -5.95 -1.95
CA VAL A 73 -0.85 -6.85 -2.00
C VAL A 73 -1.28 -8.32 -1.97
N GLY A 74 -2.26 -8.67 -1.14
CA GLY A 74 -2.80 -10.03 -1.09
C GLY A 74 -3.39 -10.46 -2.43
N SER A 75 -4.15 -9.58 -3.08
CA SER A 75 -4.72 -9.82 -4.41
C SER A 75 -3.63 -9.93 -5.47
N PHE A 76 -2.66 -9.02 -5.47
CA PHE A 76 -1.51 -9.03 -6.38
C PHE A 76 -0.67 -10.31 -6.28
N ARG A 77 -0.43 -10.81 -5.06
CA ARG A 77 0.33 -12.05 -4.84
C ARG A 77 -0.36 -13.29 -5.40
N ASN A 78 -1.67 -13.24 -5.64
CA ASN A 78 -2.40 -14.31 -6.32
C ASN A 78 -2.26 -14.24 -7.85
N CYS A 79 -1.73 -13.15 -8.40
CA CYS A 79 -1.42 -13.04 -9.82
C CYS A 79 -0.11 -13.78 -10.12
N SER A 80 -0.14 -14.70 -11.09
CA SER A 80 1.07 -15.41 -11.56
C SER A 80 2.03 -14.52 -12.37
N GLY A 81 1.59 -13.31 -12.73
CA GLY A 81 2.35 -12.32 -13.47
C GLY A 81 1.49 -11.16 -13.96
N TYR A 82 2.08 -10.29 -14.77
CA TYR A 82 1.46 -9.08 -15.30
C TYR A 82 0.12 -9.32 -16.03
N ALA A 83 0.03 -10.37 -16.85
CA ALA A 83 -1.20 -10.68 -17.58
C ALA A 83 -2.40 -10.99 -16.66
N GLU A 84 -2.18 -11.71 -15.55
CA GLU A 84 -3.24 -11.97 -14.57
C GLU A 84 -3.57 -10.72 -13.75
N PHE A 85 -2.59 -9.85 -13.51
CA PHE A 85 -2.85 -8.55 -12.88
C PHE A 85 -3.72 -7.67 -13.77
N CYS A 86 -3.45 -7.60 -15.08
CA CYS A 86 -4.28 -6.82 -16.03
C CYS A 86 -5.73 -7.31 -16.02
N LYS A 87 -5.95 -8.64 -15.99
CA LYS A 87 -7.29 -9.24 -15.85
C LYS A 87 -7.96 -8.86 -14.52
N LEU A 88 -7.22 -8.86 -13.42
CA LEU A 88 -7.73 -8.51 -12.09
C LEU A 88 -8.28 -7.07 -12.06
N ILE A 89 -7.56 -6.12 -12.66
CA ILE A 89 -7.96 -4.71 -12.67
C ILE A 89 -8.83 -4.34 -13.89
N GLY A 90 -9.12 -5.31 -14.77
CA GLY A 90 -10.03 -5.14 -15.91
C GLY A 90 -9.47 -4.27 -17.05
N VAL A 91 -8.17 -4.32 -17.30
CA VAL A 91 -7.49 -3.57 -18.37
C VAL A 91 -6.75 -4.48 -19.35
N GLU A 92 -6.46 -3.97 -20.53
CA GLU A 92 -5.65 -4.64 -21.55
C GLU A 92 -4.15 -4.55 -21.21
N GLU A 93 -3.36 -5.55 -21.63
CA GLU A 93 -1.92 -5.62 -21.32
C GLU A 93 -1.09 -4.48 -21.95
N ASP A 94 -1.56 -3.92 -23.06
CA ASP A 94 -0.92 -2.81 -23.78
C ASP A 94 -1.28 -1.42 -23.23
N ASP A 95 -2.14 -1.34 -22.21
CA ASP A 95 -2.37 -0.11 -21.47
C ASP A 95 -1.11 0.22 -20.64
N GLY A 96 -0.37 1.24 -21.07
CA GLY A 96 0.84 1.71 -20.38
C GLY A 96 0.62 2.07 -18.91
N LYS A 97 -0.62 2.31 -18.47
CA LYS A 97 -0.97 2.58 -17.07
C LYS A 97 -1.06 1.31 -16.23
N ALA A 98 -1.47 0.17 -16.83
CA ALA A 98 -1.51 -1.12 -16.14
C ALA A 98 -0.11 -1.51 -15.65
N LYS A 99 0.91 -1.20 -16.45
CA LYS A 99 2.32 -1.38 -16.07
C LYS A 99 2.73 -0.53 -14.86
N LEU A 100 2.29 0.73 -14.80
CA LEU A 100 2.59 1.60 -13.66
C LEU A 100 1.95 1.10 -12.37
N GLY A 101 0.68 0.69 -12.43
CA GLY A 101 0.01 0.06 -11.28
C GLY A 101 0.68 -1.24 -10.84
N TYR A 102 1.08 -2.09 -11.80
CA TYR A 102 1.78 -3.36 -11.51
C TYR A 102 3.10 -3.13 -10.77
N GLU A 103 3.93 -2.21 -11.25
CA GLU A 103 5.22 -1.89 -10.62
C GLU A 103 5.04 -1.25 -9.24
N GLU A 104 3.99 -0.43 -9.07
CA GLU A 104 3.71 0.20 -7.78
C GLU A 104 3.27 -0.83 -6.72
N VAL A 105 2.34 -1.72 -7.06
CA VAL A 105 1.90 -2.76 -6.11
C VAL A 105 3.05 -3.75 -5.83
N ARG A 106 3.91 -4.03 -6.82
CA ARG A 106 5.14 -4.81 -6.61
C ARG A 106 6.07 -4.13 -5.60
N ARG A 107 6.38 -2.84 -5.79
CA ARG A 107 7.21 -2.04 -4.86
C ARG A 107 6.62 -2.04 -3.47
N ILE A 108 5.31 -1.83 -3.36
CA ILE A 108 4.58 -1.85 -2.09
C ILE A 108 4.69 -3.23 -1.41
N SER A 109 4.51 -4.32 -2.16
CA SER A 109 4.67 -5.68 -1.61
C SER A 109 6.08 -5.92 -1.07
N GLU A 110 7.11 -5.48 -1.79
CA GLU A 110 8.51 -5.62 -1.36
C GLU A 110 8.81 -4.80 -0.08
N ASN A 111 8.30 -3.57 0.00
CA ASN A 111 8.44 -2.73 1.19
C ASN A 111 7.70 -3.31 2.40
N LEU A 112 6.51 -3.89 2.18
CA LEU A 112 5.76 -4.56 3.23
C LEU A 112 6.51 -5.80 3.75
N ASP A 113 7.11 -6.60 2.87
CA ASP A 113 7.93 -7.74 3.28
C ASP A 113 9.15 -7.28 4.08
N PHE A 114 9.79 -6.18 3.68
CA PHE A 114 10.87 -5.57 4.44
C PHE A 114 10.40 -5.17 5.84
N LEU A 115 9.30 -4.43 5.97
CA LEU A 115 8.71 -4.03 7.25
C LEU A 115 8.46 -5.24 8.15
N LEU A 116 7.82 -6.28 7.63
CA LEU A 116 7.45 -7.47 8.38
C LEU A 116 8.66 -8.36 8.73
N SER A 117 9.75 -8.28 7.97
CA SER A 117 10.98 -9.01 8.28
C SER A 117 11.74 -8.43 9.47
N GLN A 118 11.51 -7.16 9.82
CA GLN A 118 12.14 -6.49 10.97
C GLN A 118 11.70 -7.07 12.32
N GLU A 119 10.59 -7.83 12.38
CA GLU A 119 10.14 -8.56 13.58
C GLU A 119 11.19 -9.55 14.09
N ASN A 120 11.97 -10.13 13.17
CA ASN A 120 13.01 -11.10 13.53
C ASN A 120 14.19 -10.44 14.24
N GLU A 121 14.54 -9.19 13.93
CA GLU A 121 15.64 -8.48 14.58
C GLU A 121 15.24 -7.87 15.93
N LEU A 122 13.98 -7.48 16.09
CA LEU A 122 13.45 -6.94 17.36
C LEU A 122 13.30 -8.02 18.46
N ASN A 123 13.05 -9.27 18.07
CA ASN A 123 12.92 -10.41 19.01
C ASN A 123 14.25 -11.13 19.30
N THR A 124 15.26 -10.98 18.44
CA THR A 124 16.63 -11.35 18.79
C THR A 124 17.27 -10.18 19.52
N GLY A 125 17.14 -10.14 20.85
CA GLY A 125 17.92 -9.21 21.67
C GLY A 125 19.41 -9.22 21.30
N PRO A 126 20.18 -8.17 21.64
CA PRO A 126 21.57 -8.03 21.22
C PRO A 126 22.33 -9.31 21.50
N THR A 127 22.86 -9.94 20.44
CA THR A 127 23.72 -11.10 20.58
C THR A 127 25.02 -10.60 21.23
N ILE A 128 25.17 -10.90 22.52
CA ILE A 128 26.36 -10.58 23.31
C ILE A 128 27.51 -11.50 22.90
#